data_AF-A0AA86DYG9-F1
#
_entry.id   AF-A0AA86DYG9-F1
#
_cell.length_a   1.000
_cell.length_b   1.000
_cell.length_c   1.000
_cell.angle_alpha   90.00
_cell.angle_beta   90.00
_cell.angle_gamma   90.00
#
_symmetry.space_group_name_H-M   'P 1'
#
loop_
_entity.id
_entity.type
_entity.pdbx_description
1 polymer ?
#
loop_
_entity_poly.entity_id
_entity_poly.type
_entity_poly.pdbx_seq_one_letter_code
_entity_poly.pdbx_strand_id
1 'polypeptide(L)'
;MTKEKLISDTQTLHRFIQLHCDKKHHDVPKKKGALQVSFKEESLCDLPYHICEECETLFLYAYGKLKKCPHENKPSCRKCPDPCYEKSMWKKMASVMMFSGMQFGLTKIRKIFSK
;
A
#
# COMPACT_ATOMS: atom_id res chain seq x y z
N MET A 1 8.74 -13.65 0.58
CA MET A 1 8.79 -12.18 0.56
C MET A 1 10.17 -11.80 1.08
N THR A 2 10.91 -10.93 0.40
CA THR A 2 12.18 -10.42 0.95
C THR A 2 11.93 -9.22 1.87
N LYS A 3 12.87 -8.95 2.77
CA LYS A 3 12.83 -7.82 3.71
C LYS A 3 12.75 -6.48 2.96
N GLU A 4 13.60 -6.31 1.94
CA GLU A 4 13.71 -5.10 1.12
C GLU A 4 12.40 -4.86 0.37
N LYS A 5 11.80 -5.94 -0.17
CA LYS A 5 10.53 -5.84 -0.88
C LYS A 5 9.39 -5.47 0.06
N LEU A 6 9.34 -6.02 1.27
CA LEU A 6 8.36 -5.64 2.28
C LEU A 6 8.48 -4.16 2.65
N ILE A 7 9.71 -3.67 2.89
CA ILE A 7 9.96 -2.26 3.22
C ILE A 7 9.47 -1.36 2.08
N SER A 8 9.92 -1.63 0.84
CA SER A 8 9.57 -0.83 -0.34
C SER A 8 8.05 -0.81 -0.61
N ASP A 9 7.39 -1.97 -0.56
CA ASP A 9 5.95 -2.08 -0.79
C ASP A 9 5.16 -1.38 0.32
N THR A 10 5.59 -1.51 1.58
CA THR A 10 4.90 -0.88 2.72
C THR A 10 5.06 0.64 2.69
N GLN A 11 6.23 1.17 2.34
CA GLN A 11 6.43 2.60 2.13
C GLN A 11 5.57 3.14 0.97
N THR A 12 5.42 2.36 -0.11
CA THR A 12 4.55 2.73 -1.23
C THR A 12 3.09 2.80 -0.77
N LEU A 13 2.61 1.77 -0.06
CA LEU A 13 1.27 1.76 0.53
C LEU A 13 1.03 2.99 1.41
N HIS A 14 1.96 3.28 2.32
CA HIS A 14 1.89 4.42 3.23
C HIS A 14 1.72 5.74 2.48
N ARG A 15 2.62 6.05 1.54
CA ARG A 15 2.56 7.29 0.75
C ARG A 15 1.26 7.39 -0.05
N PHE A 16 0.83 6.28 -0.65
CA PHE A 16 -0.32 6.27 -1.55
C PHE A 16 -1.63 6.40 -0.78
N ILE A 17 -1.76 5.76 0.37
CA ILE A 17 -2.95 5.85 1.22
C ILE A 17 -3.06 7.24 1.84
N GLN A 18 -1.95 7.82 2.32
CA GLN A 18 -1.97 9.20 2.81
C GLN A 18 -2.44 10.18 1.74
N LEU A 19 -1.82 10.13 0.55
CA LEU A 19 -2.21 10.99 -0.57
C LEU A 19 -3.69 10.81 -0.95
N HIS A 20 -4.15 9.56 -1.02
CA HIS A 20 -5.54 9.27 -1.35
C HIS A 20 -6.49 9.82 -0.28
N CYS A 21 -6.21 9.55 0.99
CA CYS A 21 -7.01 10.07 2.10
C CYS A 21 -7.05 11.60 2.06
N ASP A 22 -5.91 12.26 1.86
CA ASP A 22 -5.83 13.72 1.83
C ASP A 22 -6.60 14.36 0.69
N LYS A 23 -6.65 13.71 -0.48
CA LYS A 23 -7.29 14.28 -1.68
C LYS A 23 -8.73 13.83 -1.87
N LYS A 24 -9.10 12.63 -1.44
CA LYS A 24 -10.43 12.05 -1.67
C LYS A 24 -11.30 12.06 -0.43
N HIS A 25 -10.70 12.01 0.75
CA HIS A 25 -11.39 11.95 2.04
C HIS A 25 -10.99 13.17 2.90
N HIS A 26 -11.10 14.37 2.33
CA HIS A 26 -10.70 15.61 3.02
C HIS A 26 -11.73 16.09 4.05
N ASP A 27 -13.01 15.75 3.84
CA ASP A 27 -14.13 16.19 4.69
C ASP A 27 -14.46 15.24 5.85
N VAL A 28 -13.66 14.18 6.04
CA VAL A 28 -13.88 13.21 7.12
C VAL A 28 -12.81 13.35 8.21
N PRO A 29 -13.16 13.09 9.49
CA PRO A 29 -12.19 13.12 10.58
C PRO A 29 -11.00 12.19 10.34
N LYS A 30 -9.82 12.67 10.69
CA LYS A 30 -8.56 11.93 10.60
C LYS A 30 -7.99 11.72 12.00
N LYS A 31 -7.31 10.59 12.17
CA LYS A 31 -6.59 10.26 13.40
C LYS A 31 -5.12 10.02 13.11
N LYS A 32 -4.29 10.32 14.11
CA LYS A 32 -2.86 10.05 14.07
C LYS A 32 -2.61 8.62 14.55
N GLY A 33 -1.68 7.93 13.91
CA GLY A 33 -1.21 6.63 14.32
C GLY A 33 0.16 6.34 13.73
N ALA A 34 0.71 5.15 14.01
CA ALA A 34 1.95 4.69 13.42
C ALA A 34 1.85 3.20 13.12
N LEU A 35 2.33 2.80 11.94
CA LEU A 35 2.52 1.40 11.61
C LEU A 35 3.95 1.00 11.93
N GLN A 36 4.10 0.05 12.85
CA GLN A 36 5.39 -0.58 13.17
C GLN A 36 5.67 -1.67 12.15
N VAL A 37 6.64 -1.43 11.27
CA VAL A 37 7.02 -2.37 10.22
C VAL A 37 8.04 -3.34 10.78
N SER A 38 7.69 -4.62 10.81
CA SER A 38 8.57 -5.71 11.23
C SER A 38 8.68 -6.81 10.18
N PHE A 39 9.85 -7.45 10.12
CA PHE A 39 10.10 -8.65 9.32
C PHE A 39 10.69 -9.73 10.23
N LYS A 40 9.95 -10.84 10.42
CA LYS A 40 10.24 -11.81 11.47
C LYS A 40 10.31 -11.11 12.84
N GLU A 41 11.38 -11.31 13.61
CA GLU A 41 11.62 -10.67 14.91
C GLU A 41 12.32 -9.31 14.80
N GLU A 42 12.69 -8.88 13.60
CA GLU A 42 13.40 -7.63 13.37
C GLU A 42 12.42 -6.47 13.18
N SER A 43 12.57 -5.41 13.99
CA SER A 43 11.92 -4.11 13.76
C SER A 43 12.66 -3.34 12.67
N LEU A 44 11.93 -2.86 11.67
CA LEU A 44 12.51 -2.21 10.48
C LEU A 44 12.37 -0.70 10.54
N CYS A 45 11.14 -0.20 10.73
CA CYS A 45 10.85 1.23 10.82
C CYS A 45 9.42 1.49 11.32
N ASP A 46 9.18 2.71 11.77
CA ASP A 46 7.84 3.22 12.07
C ASP A 46 7.36 4.17 10.99
N LEU A 47 6.14 3.97 10.52
CA LEU A 47 5.50 4.82 9.52
C LEU A 47 4.33 5.58 10.17
N PRO A 48 4.55 6.82 10.65
CA PRO A 48 3.48 7.64 11.20
C PRO A 48 2.51 8.06 10.10
N TYR A 49 1.22 8.11 10.40
CA TYR A 49 0.18 8.52 9.46
C TYR A 49 -0.86 9.41 10.12
N HIS A 50 -1.57 10.18 9.30
CA HIS A 50 -2.74 10.95 9.69
C HIS A 50 -3.84 10.77 8.63
N ILE A 51 -4.70 9.77 8.83
CA ILE A 51 -5.70 9.33 7.84
C ILE A 51 -7.04 9.00 8.53
N CYS A 52 -8.11 8.90 7.74
CA CYS A 52 -9.41 8.49 8.25
C CYS A 52 -9.46 6.99 8.57
N GLU A 53 -10.49 6.57 9.31
CA GLU A 53 -10.68 5.19 9.76
C GLU A 53 -10.75 4.18 8.60
N GLU A 54 -11.42 4.53 7.49
CA GLU A 54 -11.50 3.66 6.32
C GLU A 54 -10.11 3.41 5.72
N CYS A 55 -9.32 4.48 5.56
CA CYS A 55 -7.98 4.40 5.00
C CYS A 55 -7.03 3.63 5.92
N GLU A 56 -7.15 3.79 7.24
CA GLU A 56 -6.38 3.02 8.22
C GLU A 56 -6.72 1.53 8.16
N THR A 57 -8.01 1.18 8.13
CA THR A 57 -8.47 -0.20 7.99
C THR A 57 -7.88 -0.85 6.74
N LEU A 58 -7.91 -0.14 5.61
CA LEU A 58 -7.33 -0.61 4.36
C LEU A 58 -5.79 -0.73 4.44
N PHE A 59 -5.11 0.20 5.09
CA PHE A 59 -3.65 0.20 5.25
C PHE A 59 -3.18 -1.01 6.08
N LEU A 60 -3.79 -1.22 7.24
CA LEU A 60 -3.46 -2.33 8.14
C LEU A 60 -3.76 -3.68 7.50
N TYR A 61 -4.92 -3.80 6.83
CA TYR A 61 -5.27 -5.00 6.07
C TYR A 61 -4.23 -5.31 4.99
N ALA A 62 -3.88 -4.31 4.18
CA ALA A 62 -2.94 -4.47 3.09
C ALA A 62 -1.54 -4.85 3.57
N TYR A 63 -1.06 -4.19 4.63
CA TYR A 63 0.19 -4.54 5.29
C TYR A 63 0.18 -5.97 5.83
N GLY A 64 -0.91 -6.40 6.49
CA GLY A 64 -1.07 -7.77 6.95
C GLY A 64 -0.96 -8.81 5.83
N LYS A 65 -1.49 -8.51 4.63
CA LYS A 65 -1.33 -9.36 3.45
C LYS A 65 0.09 -9.36 2.90
N LEU A 66 0.82 -8.25 2.96
CA LEU A 66 2.24 -8.20 2.58
C LEU A 66 3.09 -9.06 3.52
N LYS A 67 2.91 -8.93 4.84
CA LYS A 67 3.66 -9.74 5.83
C LYS A 67 3.47 -11.25 5.61
N LYS A 68 2.25 -11.67 5.25
CA LYS A 68 1.89 -13.08 5.07
C LYS A 68 2.11 -13.60 3.65
N CYS A 69 2.71 -12.82 2.75
CA CYS A 69 2.89 -13.23 1.37
C CYS A 69 3.85 -14.43 1.25
N PRO A 70 3.42 -15.57 0.68
CA PRO A 70 4.23 -16.78 0.62
C PRO A 70 5.33 -16.70 -0.43
N HIS A 71 5.16 -15.89 -1.48
CA HIS A 71 6.13 -15.79 -2.57
C HIS A 71 7.42 -15.12 -2.11
N GLU A 72 8.56 -15.78 -2.30
CA GLU A 72 9.90 -15.20 -2.15
C GLU A 72 10.05 -13.94 -3.02
N ASN A 73 9.91 -14.14 -4.34
CA ASN A 73 9.85 -13.09 -5.35
C ASN A 73 8.40 -12.65 -5.56
N LYS A 74 7.96 -11.69 -4.75
CA LYS A 74 6.57 -11.23 -4.75
C LYS A 74 6.17 -10.62 -6.12
N PRO A 75 5.20 -11.19 -6.86
CA PRO A 75 4.67 -10.56 -8.06
C PRO A 75 3.78 -9.37 -7.72
N SER A 76 3.45 -8.57 -8.74
CA SER A 76 2.37 -7.57 -8.62
C SER A 76 1.07 -8.28 -8.25
N CYS A 77 0.26 -7.70 -7.35
CA CYS A 77 -0.98 -8.35 -6.89
C CYS A 77 -1.96 -8.65 -8.04
N ARG A 78 -1.95 -7.84 -9.12
CA ARG A 78 -2.79 -8.07 -10.31
C ARG A 78 -2.42 -9.34 -11.09
N LYS A 79 -1.17 -9.78 -11.02
CA LYS A 79 -0.64 -10.96 -11.73
C LYS A 79 -0.25 -12.08 -10.76
N CYS A 80 -0.75 -12.03 -9.53
CA CYS A 80 -0.44 -13.03 -8.52
C CYS A 80 -1.14 -14.35 -8.89
N PRO A 81 -0.44 -15.49 -8.93
CA PRO A 81 -1.08 -16.79 -9.19
C PRO A 81 -2.00 -17.20 -8.03
N ASP A 82 -1.69 -16.74 -6.81
CA ASP A 82 -2.46 -17.00 -5.59
C ASP A 82 -2.99 -15.69 -4.96
N PRO A 83 -4.07 -15.09 -5.48
CA PRO A 83 -4.62 -13.84 -4.95
C PRO A 83 -5.11 -14.00 -3.51
N CYS A 84 -4.52 -13.23 -2.59
CA CYS A 84 -4.84 -13.31 -1.16
C CYS A 84 -5.79 -12.21 -0.65
N TYR A 85 -6.24 -11.31 -1.52
CA TYR A 85 -7.13 -10.20 -1.16
C TYR A 85 -8.60 -10.60 -1.30
N GLU A 86 -9.41 -10.28 -0.28
CA GLU A 86 -10.85 -10.18 -0.43
C GLU A 86 -11.24 -9.23 -1.56
N LYS A 87 -12.25 -9.61 -2.34
CA LYS A 87 -12.66 -8.89 -3.56
C LYS A 87 -13.03 -7.43 -3.28
N SER A 88 -13.71 -7.15 -2.17
CA SER A 88 -14.09 -5.79 -1.76
C SER A 88 -12.86 -4.94 -1.41
N MET A 89 -11.95 -5.50 -0.61
CA MET A 89 -10.70 -4.84 -0.22
C MET A 89 -9.77 -4.61 -1.41
N TRP A 90 -9.74 -5.56 -2.36
CA TRP A 90 -8.97 -5.43 -3.60
C TRP A 90 -9.47 -4.25 -4.44
N LYS A 91 -10.79 -4.09 -4.60
CA LYS A 91 -11.36 -2.95 -5.33
C LYS A 91 -10.98 -1.62 -4.69
N LYS A 92 -11.09 -1.51 -3.37
CA LYS A 92 -10.67 -0.31 -2.62
C LYS A 92 -9.18 -0.02 -2.84
N MET A 93 -8.33 -1.03 -2.66
CA MET A 93 -6.88 -0.87 -2.85
C MET A 93 -6.50 -0.52 -4.29
N ALA A 94 -7.14 -1.14 -5.28
CA ALA A 94 -6.90 -0.84 -6.69
C ALA A 94 -7.24 0.62 -7.02
N SER A 95 -8.32 1.16 -6.44
CA SER A 95 -8.67 2.59 -6.57
C SER A 95 -7.59 3.50 -6.01
N VAL A 96 -7.11 3.23 -4.79
CA VAL A 96 -6.00 3.96 -4.16
C VAL A 96 -4.75 3.90 -5.04
N MET A 97 -4.33 2.70 -5.45
CA MET A 97 -3.13 2.48 -6.27
C MET A 97 -3.20 3.22 -7.61
N MET A 98 -4.34 3.17 -8.29
CA MET A 98 -4.55 3.83 -9.57
C MET A 98 -4.51 5.35 -9.41
N PHE A 99 -5.28 5.90 -8.48
CA PHE A 99 -5.33 7.33 -8.21
C PHE A 99 -3.94 7.88 -7.86
N SER A 100 -3.31 7.30 -6.85
CA SER A 100 -2.03 7.80 -6.35
C SER A 100 -0.91 7.61 -7.37
N GLY A 101 -0.89 6.51 -8.13
CA GLY A 101 0.06 6.30 -9.22
C GLY A 101 -0.04 7.34 -10.34
N MET A 102 -1.26 7.83 -10.65
CA MET A 102 -1.45 8.94 -11.58
C MET A 102 -0.94 10.27 -11.00
N GLN A 103 -1.21 10.55 -9.73
CA GLN A 103 -0.76 11.77 -9.05
C GLN A 103 0.77 11.86 -8.94
N PHE A 104 1.44 10.73 -8.66
CA PHE A 104 2.90 10.65 -8.65
C PHE A 104 3.53 10.58 -10.05
N GLY A 105 2.75 10.66 -11.13
CA GLY A 105 3.26 10.67 -12.51
C GLY A 105 3.85 9.34 -13.00
N LEU A 106 3.71 8.25 -12.24
CA LEU A 106 4.27 6.93 -12.59
C LEU A 106 3.68 6.37 -13.90
N THR A 107 2.46 6.79 -14.26
CA THR A 107 1.82 6.43 -15.52
C THR A 107 2.49 7.07 -16.74
N LYS A 108 3.13 8.24 -16.59
CA LYS A 108 3.85 8.94 -17.66
C LYS A 108 5.23 8.32 -17.88
N ILE A 109 5.90 7.93 -16.79
CA ILE A 109 7.21 7.26 -16.83
C ILE A 109 7.15 5.97 -17.66
N ARG A 110 6.07 5.19 -17.51
CA ARG A 110 5.88 3.96 -18.30
C ARG A 110 5.85 4.21 -19.81
N LYS A 111 5.36 5.37 -20.29
CA LYS A 111 5.35 5.72 -21.72
C LYS A 111 6.73 6.08 -22.25
N ILE A 112 7.63 6.57 -21.39
CA ILE A 112 9.00 6.97 -21.77
C ILE A 112 9.87 5.74 -21.99
N PHE A 113 9.72 4.71 -21.14
CA PHE A 113 10.49 3.46 -21.23
C PHE A 113 9.82 2.35 -22.08
N SER A 114 8.66 2.61 -22.67
CA SER A 114 8.01 1.68 -23.63
C SER A 114 8.28 2.07 -25.08
N LYS A 115 9.33 2.87 -25.34
CA LYS A 115 9.72 3.34 -26.65
C LYS A 115 11.11 2.80 -27.01
#